data_AF-A0A399E5S8-F1
#
_entry.id   AF-A0A399E5S8-F1
#
_cell.length_a   1.000
_cell.length_b   1.000
_cell.length_c   1.000
_cell.angle_alpha   90.00
_cell.angle_beta   90.00
_cell.angle_gamma   90.00
#
_symmetry.space_group_name_H-M   'P 1'
#
loop_
_entity.id
_entity.type
_entity.pdbx_description
1 polymer ?
#
loop_
_entity_poly.entity_id
_entity_poly.type
_entity_poly.pdbx_seq_one_letter_code
_entity_poly.pdbx_strand_id
1 'polypeptide(L)'
;MRILAEAIYELEPGSMLVGQTPALRELLKIWIHRHHTGFDLYVTSIVETEEETLPERMRNTVGRGLASSSEVLEALHCLEDIYPVAFHVLKNLPVGVRKATPELLALLEEQVARVARSTTTGEFGPDDLPAQVVKLKAVCALDDYASDDDVSGLVLTDP
;
A
#
# COMPACT_ATOMS: atom_id res chain seq x y z
N MET A 1 17.55 11.00 4.32
CA MET A 1 16.37 10.10 4.29
C MET A 1 15.19 10.88 4.83
N ARG A 2 13.99 10.71 4.25
CA ARG A 2 12.77 11.41 4.67
C ARG A 2 11.76 10.40 5.22
N ILE A 3 10.82 10.86 6.03
CA ILE A 3 9.72 10.02 6.48
C ILE A 3 8.67 9.89 5.37
N LEU A 4 8.03 8.73 5.29
CA LEU A 4 7.13 8.39 4.19
C LEU A 4 5.99 9.40 4.02
N ALA A 5 5.33 9.79 5.11
CA ALA A 5 4.20 10.72 5.07
C ALA A 5 4.57 12.04 4.39
N GLU A 6 5.72 12.63 4.73
CA GLU A 6 6.21 13.86 4.10
C GLU A 6 6.63 13.62 2.66
N ALA A 7 7.35 12.53 2.42
CA ALA A 7 7.92 12.22 1.11
C ALA A 7 6.86 12.00 0.02
N ILE A 8 5.66 11.52 0.37
CA ILE A 8 4.55 11.34 -0.57
C ILE A 8 4.08 12.67 -1.15
N TYR A 9 4.03 13.74 -0.35
CA TYR A 9 3.56 15.06 -0.81
C TYR A 9 4.55 15.75 -1.75
N GLU A 10 5.84 15.44 -1.61
CA GLU A 10 6.92 16.03 -2.42
C GLU A 10 7.36 15.14 -3.59
N LEU A 11 6.69 14.01 -3.81
CA LEU A 11 7.10 13.04 -4.83
C LEU A 11 6.77 13.55 -6.24
N GLU A 12 7.82 13.75 -7.05
CA GLU A 12 7.67 14.19 -8.44
C GLU A 12 7.17 13.06 -9.37
N PRO A 13 6.41 13.38 -10.43
CA PRO A 13 6.03 12.40 -11.46
C PRO A 13 7.23 11.67 -12.07
N GLY A 14 7.08 10.35 -12.28
CA GLY A 14 8.14 9.47 -12.76
C GLY A 14 9.16 9.07 -11.68
N SER A 15 8.93 9.47 -10.42
CA SER A 15 9.71 9.04 -9.27
C SER A 15 8.97 8.02 -8.43
N MET A 16 9.74 7.31 -7.62
CA MET A 16 9.27 6.25 -6.75
C MET A 16 9.89 6.38 -5.37
N LEU A 17 9.06 6.27 -4.34
CA LEU A 17 9.51 6.08 -2.96
C LEU A 17 9.73 4.60 -2.71
N VAL A 18 10.81 4.28 -2.00
CA VAL A 18 11.15 2.91 -1.62
C VAL A 18 11.47 2.89 -0.14
N GLY A 19 10.78 2.03 0.60
CA GLY A 19 11.00 1.78 2.01
C GLY A 19 10.89 0.31 2.35
N GLN A 20 11.40 -0.06 3.51
CA GLN A 20 11.23 -1.40 4.05
C GLN A 20 11.12 -1.35 5.57
N THR A 21 10.23 -2.17 6.13
CA THR A 21 10.03 -2.30 7.58
C THR A 21 9.89 -3.76 7.97
N PRO A 22 10.51 -4.19 9.08
CA PRO A 22 10.16 -5.48 9.65
C PRO A 22 8.71 -5.47 10.13
N ALA A 23 8.05 -6.60 9.96
CA ALA A 23 6.82 -6.99 10.63
C ALA A 23 7.11 -8.28 11.43
N LEU A 24 6.11 -8.83 12.14
CA LEU A 24 6.32 -9.90 13.12
C LEU A 24 7.14 -11.11 12.61
N ARG A 25 6.94 -11.53 11.35
CA ARG A 25 7.59 -12.71 10.74
C ARG A 25 8.09 -12.47 9.31
N GLU A 26 8.06 -11.21 8.87
CA GLU A 26 8.29 -10.87 7.47
C GLU A 26 8.88 -9.47 7.35
N LEU A 27 9.72 -9.26 6.35
CA LEU A 27 10.16 -7.94 5.92
C LEU A 27 9.20 -7.42 4.86
N LEU A 28 8.54 -6.31 5.15
CA LEU A 28 7.70 -5.63 4.18
C LEU A 28 8.55 -4.66 3.36
N LYS A 29 8.45 -4.75 2.05
CA LYS A 29 8.98 -3.73 1.13
C LYS A 29 7.83 -2.98 0.49
N ILE A 30 7.97 -1.66 0.45
CA ILE A 30 6.94 -0.73 0.00
C ILE A 30 7.51 0.14 -1.11
N TRP A 31 6.77 0.23 -2.21
CA TRP A 31 7.07 1.13 -3.32
C TRP A 31 5.84 2.00 -3.62
N ILE A 32 6.06 3.30 -3.74
CA ILE A 32 5.00 4.24 -4.14
C ILE A 32 5.48 4.95 -5.39
N HIS A 33 4.84 4.68 -6.52
CA HIS A 33 5.15 5.30 -7.80
C HIS A 33 4.24 6.50 -8.03
N ARG A 34 4.80 7.68 -8.37
CA ARG A 34 4.03 8.85 -8.80
C ARG A 34 3.89 8.87 -10.32
N HIS A 35 2.66 8.74 -10.79
CA HIS A 35 2.29 9.03 -12.18
C HIS A 35 2.06 10.54 -12.37
N HIS A 36 1.89 10.97 -13.62
CA HIS A 36 1.45 12.35 -13.89
C HIS A 36 0.12 12.69 -13.21
N THR A 37 -0.78 11.71 -13.11
CA THR A 37 -2.15 11.90 -12.60
C THR A 37 -2.52 10.85 -11.57
N GLY A 38 -1.66 10.61 -10.57
CA GLY A 38 -1.97 9.71 -9.45
C GLY A 38 -0.77 8.95 -8.92
N PHE A 39 -1.03 7.87 -8.20
CA PHE A 39 -0.04 7.00 -7.58
C PHE A 39 -0.41 5.53 -7.72
N ASP A 40 0.62 4.68 -7.74
CA ASP A 40 0.48 3.27 -7.46
C ASP A 40 1.26 2.91 -6.19
N LEU A 41 0.69 2.04 -5.37
CA LEU A 41 1.28 1.48 -4.17
C LEU A 41 1.51 -0.02 -4.41
N TYR A 42 2.74 -0.47 -4.22
CA TYR A 42 3.13 -1.86 -4.26
C TYR A 42 3.70 -2.25 -2.89
N VAL A 43 3.25 -3.39 -2.37
CA VAL A 43 3.77 -3.97 -1.13
C VAL A 43 4.08 -5.43 -1.36
N THR A 44 5.29 -5.85 -1.03
CA THR A 44 5.67 -7.26 -1.04
C THR A 44 6.16 -7.68 0.34
N SER A 45 5.72 -8.85 0.79
CA SER A 45 6.27 -9.50 1.97
C SER A 45 7.42 -10.43 1.57
N ILE A 46 8.51 -10.40 2.34
CA ILE A 46 9.61 -11.36 2.27
C ILE A 46 9.67 -12.07 3.62
N VAL A 47 9.44 -13.38 3.61
CA VAL A 47 9.57 -14.21 4.82
C VAL A 47 11.04 -14.57 5.01
N GLU A 48 11.58 -14.32 6.20
CA GLU A 48 12.93 -14.75 6.55
C GLU A 48 12.89 -16.23 6.95
N THR A 49 13.48 -17.07 6.12
CA THR A 49 13.40 -18.53 6.18
C THR A 49 14.32 -19.11 7.25
N GLU A 50 13.92 -19.07 8.53
CA GLU A 50 14.60 -19.84 9.60
C GLU A 50 13.63 -20.61 10.52
N GLU A 51 12.31 -20.41 10.43
CA GLU A 51 11.33 -21.19 11.19
C GLU A 51 10.47 -22.07 10.28
N GLU A 52 10.30 -23.34 10.65
CA GLU A 52 9.53 -24.39 9.94
C GLU A 52 8.06 -24.03 9.68
N THR A 53 7.58 -22.90 10.20
CA THR A 53 6.25 -22.35 9.93
C THR A 53 6.34 -21.09 9.08
N LEU A 54 6.49 -21.28 7.76
CA LEU A 54 6.11 -20.26 6.80
C LEU A 54 4.71 -19.73 7.17
N PRO A 55 4.46 -18.41 7.13
CA PRO A 55 3.08 -17.94 7.20
C PRO A 55 2.29 -18.64 6.09
N GLU A 56 1.08 -19.11 6.41
CA GLU A 56 0.28 -19.94 5.48
C GLU A 56 0.08 -19.28 4.11
N ARG A 57 0.26 -17.95 4.01
CA ARG A 57 0.16 -17.16 2.78
C ARG A 57 1.14 -15.97 2.82
N MET A 58 2.13 -15.94 1.93
CA MET A 58 2.78 -14.68 1.51
C MET A 58 1.71 -13.72 1.00
N ARG A 59 1.91 -12.40 1.10
CA ARG A 59 0.89 -11.43 0.68
C ARG A 59 1.55 -10.31 -0.11
N ASN A 60 1.12 -10.13 -1.35
CA ASN A 60 1.48 -8.96 -2.14
C ASN A 60 0.24 -8.06 -2.29
N THR A 61 0.39 -6.77 -2.02
CA THR A 61 -0.73 -5.83 -2.09
C THR A 61 -0.44 -4.80 -3.15
N VAL A 62 -1.44 -4.51 -3.99
CA VAL A 62 -1.35 -3.44 -4.99
C VAL A 62 -2.55 -2.52 -4.88
N GLY A 63 -2.28 -1.24 -4.66
CA GLY A 63 -3.23 -0.14 -4.84
C GLY A 63 -2.90 0.58 -6.14
N ARG A 64 -3.84 0.65 -7.09
CA ARG A 64 -3.61 1.28 -8.40
C ARG A 64 -4.43 2.54 -8.56
N GLY A 65 -3.86 3.52 -9.25
CA GLY A 65 -4.59 4.72 -9.68
C GLY A 65 -5.11 5.55 -8.52
N LEU A 66 -4.39 5.58 -7.40
CA LEU A 66 -4.71 6.41 -6.24
C LEU A 66 -4.58 7.87 -6.67
N ALA A 67 -5.66 8.66 -6.59
CA ALA A 67 -5.71 9.98 -7.21
C ALA A 67 -4.85 11.00 -6.47
N SER A 68 -4.64 10.81 -5.17
CA SER A 68 -4.01 11.81 -4.29
C SER A 68 -3.07 11.19 -3.25
N SER A 69 -2.22 12.04 -2.67
CA SER A 69 -1.36 11.68 -1.53
C SER A 69 -2.18 11.19 -0.33
N SER A 70 -3.38 11.73 -0.12
CA SER A 70 -4.30 11.30 0.94
C SER A 70 -4.78 9.87 0.72
N GLU A 71 -5.17 9.51 -0.51
CA GLU A 71 -5.57 8.13 -0.84
C GLU A 71 -4.40 7.14 -0.65
N VAL A 72 -3.15 7.57 -0.87
CA VAL A 72 -1.98 6.75 -0.54
C VAL A 72 -1.85 6.52 0.96
N LEU A 73 -2.08 7.55 1.78
CA LEU A 73 -2.04 7.41 3.25
C LEU A 73 -3.18 6.53 3.77
N GLU A 74 -4.37 6.63 3.19
CA GLU A 74 -5.50 5.74 3.49
C GLU A 74 -5.19 4.30 3.09
N ALA A 75 -4.64 4.09 1.90
CA ALA A 75 -4.19 2.76 1.46
C ALA A 75 -3.15 2.17 2.41
N LEU A 76 -2.21 2.99 2.92
CA LEU A 76 -1.24 2.58 3.95
C LEU A 76 -1.91 2.24 5.29
N HIS A 77 -2.97 2.95 5.68
CA HIS A 77 -3.72 2.64 6.89
C HIS A 77 -4.42 1.26 6.77
N CYS A 78 -5.02 0.96 5.62
CA CYS A 78 -5.62 -0.34 5.36
C CYS A 78 -4.60 -1.50 5.31
N LEU A 79 -3.29 -1.22 5.22
CA LEU A 79 -2.28 -2.28 5.29
C LEU A 79 -2.19 -2.92 6.68
N GLU A 80 -2.62 -2.26 7.76
CA GLU A 80 -2.67 -2.84 9.11
C GLU A 80 -3.56 -4.10 9.15
N ASP A 81 -4.63 -4.13 8.36
CA ASP A 81 -5.55 -5.27 8.27
C ASP A 81 -4.94 -6.45 7.50
N ILE A 82 -3.95 -6.18 6.65
CA ILE A 82 -3.32 -7.16 5.77
C ILE A 82 -2.01 -7.66 6.37
N TYR A 83 -1.23 -6.80 7.02
CA TYR A 83 0.09 -7.12 7.55
C TYR A 83 0.14 -6.73 9.03
N PRO A 84 0.83 -7.50 9.89
CA PRO A 84 0.96 -7.19 11.31
C PRO A 84 1.97 -6.05 11.55
N VAL A 85 1.66 -4.87 11.01
CA VAL A 85 2.43 -3.63 11.10
C VAL A 85 1.45 -2.49 11.35
N ALA A 86 1.79 -1.58 12.27
CA ALA A 86 0.95 -0.43 12.52
C ALA A 86 1.20 0.71 11.51
N PHE A 87 0.16 1.43 11.14
CA PHE A 87 0.12 2.60 10.30
C PHE A 87 1.07 3.69 10.78
N HIS A 88 1.19 3.89 12.09
CA HIS A 88 2.15 4.88 12.61
C HIS A 88 3.61 4.48 12.33
N VAL A 89 3.91 3.19 12.15
CA VAL A 89 5.22 2.71 11.69
C VAL A 89 5.35 2.98 10.19
N LEU A 90 4.31 2.64 9.41
CA LEU A 90 4.30 2.84 7.95
C LEU A 90 4.47 4.31 7.56
N LYS A 91 3.70 5.23 8.15
CA LYS A 91 3.76 6.66 7.82
C LYS A 91 5.12 7.31 8.17
N ASN A 92 5.80 6.77 9.19
CA ASN A 92 7.11 7.25 9.63
C ASN A 92 8.28 6.47 9.01
N LEU A 93 8.00 5.57 8.06
CA LEU A 93 8.99 4.73 7.43
C LEU A 93 10.09 5.59 6.76
N PRO A 94 11.37 5.35 7.07
CA PRO A 94 12.45 5.98 6.34
C PRO A 94 12.45 5.50 4.88
N VAL A 95 12.32 6.46 3.96
CA VAL A 95 12.27 6.16 2.52
C VAL A 95 13.37 6.84 1.73
N GLY A 96 13.74 6.19 0.63
CA GLY A 96 14.57 6.74 -0.43
C GLY A 96 13.73 7.08 -1.66
N VAL A 97 14.18 8.07 -2.43
CA VAL A 97 13.60 8.42 -3.74
C VAL A 97 14.46 7.77 -4.83
N ARG A 98 13.82 7.18 -5.84
CA ARG A 98 14.47 6.64 -7.04
C ARG A 98 13.66 6.98 -8.29
N LYS A 99 14.31 6.96 -9.45
CA LYS A 99 13.61 7.07 -10.74
C LYS A 99 12.81 5.80 -11.01
N ALA A 100 11.55 5.95 -11.41
CA ALA A 100 10.71 4.82 -11.83
C ALA A 100 11.06 4.45 -13.28
N THR A 101 12.03 3.55 -13.46
CA THR A 101 12.37 3.07 -14.81
C THR A 101 11.36 2.03 -15.28
N PRO A 102 11.11 1.91 -16.60
CA PRO A 102 10.21 0.90 -17.13
C PRO A 102 10.57 -0.53 -16.71
N GLU A 103 11.86 -0.83 -16.61
CA GLU A 103 12.38 -2.13 -16.21
C GLU A 103 12.03 -2.43 -14.74
N LEU A 104 12.17 -1.44 -13.86
CA LEU A 104 11.79 -1.58 -12.45
C LEU A 104 10.28 -1.81 -12.30
N LEU A 105 9.48 -1.05 -13.03
CA LEU A 105 8.02 -1.23 -13.03
C LEU A 105 7.63 -2.62 -13.53
N ALA A 106 8.23 -3.08 -14.63
CA ALA A 106 7.99 -4.42 -15.16
C ALA A 106 8.35 -5.51 -14.14
N LEU A 107 9.45 -5.36 -13.40
CA LEU A 107 9.85 -6.30 -12.34
C LEU A 107 8.85 -6.31 -11.18
N LEU A 108 8.35 -5.15 -10.74
CA LEU A 108 7.33 -5.06 -9.69
C LEU A 108 6.01 -5.70 -10.14
N GLU A 109 5.59 -5.43 -11.38
CA GLU A 109 4.41 -6.02 -11.98
C GLU A 109 4.53 -7.55 -12.11
N GLU A 110 5.69 -8.04 -12.53
CA GLU A 110 5.95 -9.47 -12.62
C GLU A 110 5.93 -10.14 -11.24
N GLN A 111 6.55 -9.53 -10.23
CA GLN A 111 6.53 -10.02 -8.85
C GLN A 111 5.10 -10.14 -8.32
N VAL A 112 4.24 -9.15 -8.58
CA VAL A 112 2.82 -9.20 -8.22
C VAL A 112 2.09 -10.28 -9.03
N ALA A 113 2.33 -10.38 -10.34
CA ALA A 113 1.63 -11.31 -11.22
C ALA A 113 1.99 -12.78 -10.99
N ARG A 114 3.25 -13.09 -10.65
CA ARG A 114 3.66 -14.45 -10.23
C ARG A 114 2.86 -14.90 -9.00
N VAL A 115 2.70 -14.01 -8.04
CA VAL A 115 1.92 -14.25 -6.82
C VAL A 115 0.42 -14.42 -7.11
N ALA A 116 -0.16 -13.62 -8.00
CA ALA A 116 -1.58 -13.76 -8.40
C ALA A 116 -1.89 -15.09 -9.10
N ARG A 117 -0.97 -15.59 -9.93
CA ARG A 117 -1.16 -16.86 -10.66
C ARG A 117 -1.13 -18.06 -9.72
N SER A 118 -0.21 -18.07 -8.77
CA SER A 118 -0.13 -19.09 -7.72
C SER A 118 -1.45 -19.25 -6.94
N THR A 119 -2.16 -18.14 -6.65
CA THR A 119 -3.48 -18.19 -5.99
C THR A 119 -4.65 -18.66 -6.83
N THR A 120 -4.59 -18.52 -8.17
CA THR A 120 -5.79 -18.71 -9.03
C THR A 120 -5.82 -20.09 -9.67
N THR A 121 -4.66 -20.64 -10.04
CA THR A 121 -4.58 -21.94 -10.73
C THR A 121 -4.23 -23.10 -9.81
N GLY A 122 -3.71 -22.82 -8.59
CA GLY A 122 -3.15 -23.85 -7.71
C GLY A 122 -1.91 -24.54 -8.29
N GLU A 123 -1.41 -24.07 -9.43
CA GLU A 123 -0.14 -24.51 -10.00
C GLU A 123 0.98 -23.69 -9.34
N PHE A 124 1.59 -24.31 -8.32
CA PHE A 124 2.83 -23.84 -7.73
C PHE A 124 3.98 -24.30 -8.63
N GLY A 125 4.85 -23.37 -9.06
CA GLY A 125 6.19 -23.77 -9.48
C GLY A 125 6.90 -24.47 -8.31
N PRO A 126 7.89 -25.35 -8.56
CA PRO A 126 8.55 -26.13 -7.51
C PRO A 126 9.19 -25.29 -6.39
N ASP A 127 9.38 -23.98 -6.61
CA ASP A 127 9.95 -23.02 -5.66
C ASP A 127 8.99 -21.88 -5.25
N ASP A 128 7.72 -21.92 -5.66
CA ASP A 128 6.77 -20.82 -5.40
C ASP A 128 6.05 -21.01 -4.05
N LEU A 129 6.39 -20.15 -3.08
CA LEU A 129 5.66 -20.04 -1.80
C LEU A 129 4.23 -19.52 -2.04
N PRO A 130 3.21 -20.07 -1.35
CA PRO A 130 1.82 -19.67 -1.54
C PRO A 130 1.66 -18.22 -1.17
N ALA A 131 1.32 -17.37 -2.13
CA ALA A 131 1.26 -15.93 -1.95
C ALA A 131 -0.09 -15.39 -2.46
N GLN A 132 -0.78 -14.55 -1.69
CA GLN A 132 -2.08 -13.92 -1.97
C GLN A 132 -1.92 -12.49 -2.48
N VAL A 133 -2.53 -12.16 -3.63
CA VAL A 133 -2.68 -10.75 -4.04
C VAL A 133 -3.96 -10.17 -3.44
N VAL A 134 -3.82 -9.18 -2.56
CA VAL A 134 -4.96 -8.42 -2.04
C VAL A 134 -5.08 -7.14 -2.85
N LYS A 135 -6.17 -7.00 -3.61
CA LYS A 135 -6.51 -5.74 -4.27
C LYS A 135 -7.14 -4.82 -3.23
N LEU A 136 -6.47 -3.71 -2.91
CA LEU A 136 -7.06 -2.70 -2.04
C LEU A 136 -8.32 -2.15 -2.72
N LYS A 137 -9.42 -2.10 -1.96
CA LYS A 137 -10.67 -1.53 -2.44
C LYS A 137 -10.41 -0.04 -2.73
N ALA A 138 -10.76 0.41 -3.93
CA ALA A 138 -10.79 1.85 -4.22
C ALA A 138 -11.84 2.48 -3.31
N VAL A 139 -11.42 3.34 -2.38
CA VAL A 139 -12.34 4.08 -1.52
C VAL A 139 -12.85 5.28 -2.33
N CYS A 140 -13.76 5.01 -3.26
CA CYS A 140 -14.66 6.06 -3.75
C CYS A 140 -15.83 6.15 -2.77
N ALA A 141 -15.79 7.12 -1.86
CA ALA A 141 -16.98 7.63 -1.19
C ALA A 141 -16.73 9.09 -0.78
N LEU A 142 -16.67 9.98 -1.78
CA LEU A 142 -17.39 11.23 -1.64
C LEU A 142 -18.87 10.85 -1.75
N ASP A 143 -19.46 10.42 -0.64
CA ASP A 143 -20.90 10.56 -0.49
C ASP A 143 -21.15 12.06 -0.43
N ASP A 144 -21.64 12.60 -1.54
CA ASP A 144 -22.24 13.92 -1.62
C ASP A 144 -23.20 14.05 -0.42
N TYR A 145 -22.80 14.88 0.53
CA TYR A 145 -23.68 15.35 1.59
C TYR A 145 -24.94 15.85 0.90
N ALA A 146 -26.04 15.15 1.18
CA ALA A 146 -27.37 15.64 0.91
C ALA A 146 -27.43 17.07 1.41
N SER A 147 -27.78 17.97 0.49
CA SER A 147 -28.08 19.36 0.71
C SER A 147 -29.21 19.47 1.75
N ASP A 148 -28.84 19.53 3.04
CA ASP A 148 -29.72 20.04 4.09
C ASP A 148 -29.64 21.58 4.04
N ASP A 149 -30.44 22.12 3.13
CA ASP A 149 -30.98 23.47 3.28
C ASP A 149 -31.98 23.40 4.46
N ASP A 150 -31.50 23.60 5.69
CA ASP A 150 -32.31 24.30 6.69
C ASP A 150 -31.42 24.87 7.81
N VAL A 151 -31.03 26.12 7.59
CA VAL A 151 -30.49 27.02 8.59
C VAL A 151 -31.59 27.32 9.60
N SER A 152 -31.51 26.77 10.82
CA SER A 152 -32.09 27.36 12.05
C SER A 152 -31.72 26.56 13.29
N GLY A 153 -30.99 27.16 14.25
CA GLY A 153 -30.97 26.65 15.63
C GLY A 153 -29.65 26.67 16.39
N LEU A 154 -28.80 27.68 16.22
CA LEU A 154 -27.75 27.98 17.20
C LEU A 154 -28.40 28.60 18.45
N VAL A 155 -28.68 27.78 19.45
CA VAL A 155 -28.84 28.23 20.84
C VAL A 155 -27.94 27.38 21.73
N LEU A 156 -26.74 27.91 21.97
CA LEU A 156 -25.89 27.50 23.09
C LEU A 156 -26.42 28.18 24.35
N THR A 157 -27.00 27.41 25.27
CA THR A 157 -27.07 27.78 26.68
C THR A 157 -27.09 26.53 27.54
N ASP A 158 -26.06 26.37 28.38
CA ASP A 158 -26.16 25.68 29.66
C ASP A 158 -24.98 26.13 30.56
N PRO A 159 -25.13 26.30 31.88
CA PRO A 159 -26.29 26.67 32.70
C PRO A 159 -26.26 28.13 33.22
#